data_AF-A0A4U0X1R8-F1
#
_entry.id   AF-A0A4U0X1R8-F1
#
_cell.length_a   1.000
_cell.length_b   1.000
_cell.length_c   1.000
_cell.angle_alpha   90.00
_cell.angle_beta   90.00
_cell.angle_gamma   90.00
#
_symmetry.space_group_name_H-M   'P 1'
#
loop_
_entity.id
_entity.type
_entity.pdbx_description
1 polymer ?
#
loop_
_entity_poly.entity_id
_entity_poly.type
_entity_poly.pdbx_seq_one_letter_code
_entity_poly.pdbx_strand_id
1 'polypeptide(L)'
;MSLVETIKGLTNTYHAYVFGTAFWYFLRGSMRIVSPTTVAEWFRPPAQNHFGMAKPNDLELYNIRTDAWGLLTLAMLLLALADAVPLPASLVGSSLSDPAPSQFKKPYARAAVLITLFHHVTTGMGAYQHWRLTSHHTVAMDIGVYGNVVLTLLGVAALVVGLRDGGEGERERRGKRRV
;
A
#
# COMPACT_ATOMS: atom_id res chain seq x y z
N MET A 1 -15.12 -18.01 20.22
CA MET A 1 -14.57 -16.78 20.84
C MET A 1 -15.75 -15.90 21.21
N SER A 2 -15.82 -15.44 22.47
CA SER A 2 -16.93 -14.59 22.94
C SER A 2 -16.78 -13.17 22.37
N LEU A 3 -17.89 -12.47 22.08
CA LEU A 3 -17.88 -11.06 21.65
C LEU A 3 -17.07 -10.17 22.62
N VAL A 4 -17.12 -10.47 23.91
CA VAL A 4 -16.37 -9.76 24.95
C VAL A 4 -14.86 -10.00 24.82
N GLU A 5 -14.43 -11.20 24.45
CA GLU A 5 -13.02 -11.53 24.20
C GLU A 5 -12.52 -10.85 22.92
N THR A 6 -13.34 -10.81 21.87
CA THR A 6 -13.04 -10.07 20.64
C THR A 6 -12.90 -8.58 20.90
N ILE A 7 -13.83 -7.97 21.66
CA ILE A 7 -13.75 -6.57 22.04
C ILE A 7 -12.50 -6.30 22.88
N LYS A 8 -12.19 -7.14 23.89
CA LYS A 8 -10.97 -7.00 24.70
C LYS A 8 -9.68 -7.17 23.88
N GLY A 9 -9.68 -8.08 22.90
CA GLY A 9 -8.57 -8.25 21.96
C GLY A 9 -8.35 -7.02 21.08
N LEU A 10 -9.43 -6.48 20.49
CA LEU A 10 -9.42 -5.28 19.65
C LEU A 10 -9.13 -3.99 20.44
N THR A 11 -9.46 -3.95 21.74
CA THR A 11 -9.21 -2.80 22.63
C THR A 11 -7.89 -2.89 23.40
N ASN A 12 -7.05 -3.90 23.13
CA ASN A 12 -5.67 -3.90 23.60
C ASN A 12 -4.96 -2.63 23.08
N THR A 13 -4.13 -2.01 23.91
CA THR A 13 -3.39 -0.78 23.60
C THR A 13 -2.61 -0.87 22.27
N TYR A 14 -2.12 -2.07 21.92
CA TYR A 14 -1.53 -2.33 20.62
C TYR A 14 -2.50 -2.06 19.45
N HIS A 15 -3.66 -2.73 19.44
CA HIS A 15 -4.65 -2.57 18.37
C HIS A 15 -5.23 -1.16 18.33
N ALA A 16 -5.48 -0.54 19.49
CA ALA A 16 -5.92 0.84 19.56
C ALA A 16 -4.92 1.80 18.90
N TYR A 17 -3.62 1.64 19.16
CA TYR A 17 -2.58 2.47 18.55
C TYR A 17 -2.47 2.24 17.03
N VAL A 18 -2.46 0.98 16.60
CA VAL A 18 -2.32 0.64 15.18
C VAL A 18 -3.55 1.10 14.39
N PHE A 19 -4.77 0.88 14.89
CA PHE A 19 -6.01 1.33 14.25
C PHE A 19 -6.13 2.85 14.26
N GLY A 20 -5.74 3.51 15.36
CA GLY A 20 -5.70 4.97 15.41
C GLY A 20 -4.75 5.54 14.36
N THR A 21 -3.58 4.94 14.18
CA THR A 21 -2.59 5.36 13.19
C THR A 21 -3.06 5.08 11.76
N ALA A 22 -3.64 3.90 11.51
CA ALA A 22 -4.22 3.56 10.21
C ALA A 22 -5.38 4.52 9.85
N PHE A 23 -6.28 4.80 10.80
CA PHE A 23 -7.35 5.77 10.63
C PHE A 23 -6.81 7.18 10.34
N TRP A 24 -5.77 7.60 11.05
CA TRP A 24 -5.14 8.90 10.82
C TRP A 24 -4.52 9.04 9.43
N TYR A 25 -3.78 8.02 8.98
CA TYR A 25 -3.23 8.00 7.62
C TYR A 25 -4.31 7.92 6.55
N PHE A 26 -5.37 7.15 6.77
CA PHE A 26 -6.52 7.09 5.88
C PHE A 26 -7.18 8.47 5.74
N LEU A 27 -7.46 9.15 6.84
CA LEU A 27 -8.08 10.48 6.85
C LEU A 27 -7.20 11.51 6.13
N ARG A 28 -5.91 11.55 6.47
CA ARG A 28 -4.95 12.47 5.85
C ARG A 28 -4.73 12.22 4.37
N GLY A 29 -4.66 10.96 3.95
CA GLY A 29 -4.54 10.56 2.56
C GLY A 29 -5.79 10.93 1.77
N SER A 30 -6.98 10.60 2.30
CA SER A 30 -8.26 10.91 1.66
C SER A 30 -8.43 12.41 1.39
N MET A 31 -8.11 13.27 2.37
CA MET A 31 -8.22 14.72 2.19
C MET A 31 -7.30 15.26 1.09
N ARG A 32 -6.12 14.68 0.91
CA ARG A 32 -5.18 15.06 -0.16
C ARG A 32 -5.67 14.64 -1.55
N ILE A 33 -6.51 13.62 -1.65
CA ILE A 33 -7.18 13.24 -2.91
C ILE A 33 -8.34 14.19 -3.19
N VAL A 34 -9.18 14.45 -2.18
CA VAL A 34 -10.41 15.24 -2.32
C VAL A 34 -10.11 16.73 -2.55
N SER A 35 -9.20 17.32 -1.77
CA SER A 35 -8.81 18.74 -1.92
C SER A 35 -7.30 18.93 -1.82
N PRO A 36 -6.54 18.56 -2.85
CA PRO A 36 -5.09 18.75 -2.87
C PRO A 36 -4.70 20.24 -2.84
N THR A 37 -5.52 21.12 -3.41
CA THR A 37 -5.25 22.58 -3.43
C THR A 37 -5.31 23.19 -2.04
N THR A 38 -6.34 22.85 -1.25
CA THR A 38 -6.46 23.31 0.14
C THR A 38 -5.29 22.82 0.99
N VAL A 39 -4.85 21.57 0.78
CA VAL A 39 -3.66 21.06 1.49
C VAL A 39 -2.42 21.86 1.11
N ALA A 40 -2.24 22.23 -0.15
CA ALA A 40 -1.13 23.08 -0.58
C ALA A 40 -1.19 24.47 0.07
N GLU A 41 -2.38 25.04 0.19
CA GLU A 41 -2.60 26.36 0.82
C GLU A 41 -2.21 26.37 2.30
N TRP A 42 -2.37 25.26 3.04
CA TRP A 42 -1.96 25.18 4.45
C TRP A 42 -0.46 25.39 4.68
N PHE A 43 0.37 25.12 3.66
CA PHE A 43 1.81 25.33 3.74
C PHE A 43 2.25 26.74 3.33
N ARG A 44 1.32 27.58 2.86
CA ARG A 44 1.63 28.95 2.44
C ARG A 44 1.53 29.93 3.60
N PRO A 45 2.52 30.82 3.79
CA PRO A 45 2.39 31.93 4.73
C PRO A 45 1.18 32.82 4.38
N PRO A 46 0.47 33.39 5.38
CA PRO A 46 -0.68 34.26 5.13
C PRO A 46 -0.39 35.39 4.14
N ALA A 47 0.83 35.95 4.17
CA ALA A 47 1.24 37.01 3.24
C ALA A 47 1.12 36.61 1.76
N GLN A 48 1.39 35.35 1.38
CA GLN A 48 1.27 34.89 -0.02
C GLN A 48 -0.19 34.77 -0.48
N ASN A 49 -1.11 34.50 0.45
CA ASN A 49 -2.55 34.43 0.16
C ASN A 49 -3.13 35.83 -0.14
N HIS A 50 -2.61 36.87 0.51
CA HIS A 50 -3.09 38.24 0.35
C HIS A 50 -2.73 38.88 -1.00
N PHE A 51 -1.64 38.44 -1.65
CA PHE A 51 -1.22 38.98 -2.95
C PHE A 51 -1.73 38.19 -4.17
N GLY A 52 -2.67 37.26 -3.97
CA GLY A 52 -3.19 36.42 -5.06
C GLY A 52 -2.16 35.46 -5.67
N MET A 53 -0.98 35.30 -5.04
CA MET A 53 0.11 34.43 -5.49
C MET A 53 -0.01 32.98 -4.97
N ALA A 54 -1.09 32.66 -4.25
CA ALA A 54 -1.28 31.39 -3.56
C ALA A 54 -1.84 30.26 -4.42
N LYS A 55 -1.62 30.27 -5.73
CA LYS A 55 -2.05 29.15 -6.58
C LYS A 55 -1.00 28.03 -6.51
N PRO A 56 -1.41 26.80 -6.15
CA PRO A 56 -0.49 25.67 -6.18
C PRO A 56 -0.01 25.40 -7.60
N ASN A 57 1.29 25.17 -7.73
CA ASN A 57 1.90 24.72 -8.97
C ASN A 57 1.69 23.22 -9.16
N ASP A 58 1.95 22.74 -10.39
CA ASP A 58 1.71 21.35 -10.76
C ASP A 58 2.55 20.36 -9.94
N LEU A 59 3.80 20.71 -9.62
CA LEU A 59 4.70 19.88 -8.80
C LEU A 59 4.18 19.71 -7.36
N GLU A 60 3.65 20.78 -6.76
CA GLU A 60 3.02 20.72 -5.43
C GLU A 60 1.82 19.77 -5.45
N LEU A 61 0.95 19.89 -6.45
CA LEU A 61 -0.23 19.04 -6.58
C LEU A 61 0.13 17.59 -6.87
N TYR A 62 1.12 17.35 -7.72
CA TYR A 62 1.69 16.03 -7.98
C TYR A 62 2.21 15.39 -6.69
N ASN A 63 3.02 16.12 -5.91
CA ASN A 63 3.59 15.60 -4.68
C ASN A 63 2.50 15.30 -3.63
N ILE A 64 1.52 16.20 -3.48
CA ILE A 64 0.39 16.01 -2.54
C ILE A 64 -0.43 14.76 -2.90
N ARG A 65 -0.73 14.54 -4.18
CA ARG A 65 -1.49 13.36 -4.64
C ARG A 65 -0.66 12.07 -4.47
N THR A 66 0.64 12.12 -4.74
CA THR A 66 1.54 10.98 -4.58
C THR A 66 1.68 10.60 -3.09
N ASP A 67 1.86 11.59 -2.22
CA ASP A 67 1.85 11.43 -0.76
C ASP A 67 0.51 10.84 -0.26
N ALA A 68 -0.61 11.26 -0.86
CA ALA A 68 -1.92 10.71 -0.54
C ALA A 68 -1.98 9.19 -0.71
N TRP A 69 -1.55 8.68 -1.86
CA TRP A 69 -1.51 7.25 -2.14
C TRP A 69 -0.51 6.51 -1.24
N GLY A 70 0.60 7.14 -0.88
CA GLY A 70 1.53 6.65 0.13
C GLY A 70 0.86 6.43 1.49
N LEU A 71 0.13 7.43 1.99
CA LEU A 71 -0.59 7.35 3.26
C LEU A 71 -1.69 6.27 3.25
N LEU A 72 -2.45 6.15 2.16
CA LEU A 72 -3.45 5.09 2.02
C LEU A 72 -2.82 3.69 1.99
N THR A 73 -1.65 3.57 1.35
CA THR A 73 -0.88 2.31 1.33
C THR A 73 -0.42 1.93 2.74
N LEU A 74 0.12 2.90 3.51
CA LEU A 74 0.53 2.68 4.89
C LEU A 74 -0.67 2.27 5.76
N ALA A 75 -1.82 2.92 5.60
CA ALA A 75 -3.04 2.54 6.31
C ALA A 75 -3.44 1.09 6.01
N MET A 76 -3.44 0.68 4.74
CA MET A 76 -3.75 -0.71 4.35
C MET A 76 -2.73 -1.72 4.90
N LEU A 77 -1.43 -1.40 4.89
CA LEU A 77 -0.41 -2.27 5.47
C LEU A 77 -0.60 -2.43 6.98
N LEU A 78 -0.89 -1.34 7.70
CA LEU A 78 -1.14 -1.40 9.15
C LEU A 78 -2.36 -2.28 9.48
N LEU A 79 -3.44 -2.18 8.70
CA LEU A 79 -4.61 -3.04 8.88
C LEU A 79 -4.31 -4.51 8.59
N ALA A 80 -3.54 -4.80 7.54
CA ALA A 80 -3.14 -6.17 7.21
C ALA A 80 -2.21 -6.77 8.26
N LEU A 81 -1.25 -6.00 8.78
CA LEU A 81 -0.28 -6.47 9.78
C LEU A 81 -0.89 -6.63 11.18
N ALA A 82 -1.94 -5.86 11.50
CA ALA A 82 -2.64 -5.94 12.78
C ALA A 82 -3.71 -7.04 12.84
N ASP A 83 -3.86 -7.86 11.79
CA ASP A 83 -4.96 -8.83 11.66
C ASP A 83 -6.35 -8.16 11.84
N ALA A 84 -6.44 -6.88 11.46
CA ALA A 84 -7.60 -6.03 11.71
C ALA A 84 -8.83 -6.47 10.90
N VAL A 85 -8.56 -7.09 9.76
CA VAL A 85 -9.55 -7.58 8.81
C VAL A 85 -9.26 -9.07 8.64
N PRO A 86 -10.25 -9.96 8.82
CA PRO A 86 -10.08 -11.36 8.48
C PRO A 86 -9.80 -11.45 6.98
N LEU A 87 -8.53 -11.57 6.62
CA LEU A 87 -8.13 -11.65 5.23
C LEU A 87 -8.60 -12.99 4.66
N PRO A 88 -9.12 -13.03 3.42
CA PRO A 88 -9.39 -14.28 2.73
C PRO A 88 -8.14 -15.17 2.73
N ALA A 89 -8.32 -16.49 2.82
CA ALA A 89 -7.20 -17.44 2.80
C ALA A 89 -6.28 -17.26 1.57
N SER A 90 -6.79 -16.73 0.46
CA SER A 90 -6.01 -16.39 -0.74
C SER A 90 -5.05 -15.20 -0.57
N LEU A 91 -5.23 -14.37 0.46
CA LEU A 91 -4.40 -13.20 0.78
C LEU A 91 -3.45 -13.45 1.96
N VAL A 92 -3.66 -14.56 2.66
CA VAL A 92 -2.79 -15.06 3.73
C VAL A 92 -1.89 -16.13 3.14
N GLY A 93 -0.57 -16.07 3.38
CA GLY A 93 0.37 -17.09 2.91
C GLY A 93 1.76 -16.57 2.56
N SER A 94 2.75 -17.44 2.74
CA SER A 94 4.17 -17.22 2.44
C SER A 94 4.64 -18.22 1.37
N SER A 95 5.41 -17.74 0.40
CA SER A 95 6.04 -18.55 -0.66
C SER A 95 7.27 -19.32 -0.24
N LEU A 96 7.73 -19.15 1.00
CA LEU A 96 8.82 -19.97 1.51
C LEU A 96 8.25 -21.38 1.70
N SER A 97 8.42 -22.18 0.65
CA SER A 97 8.15 -23.61 0.61
C SER A 97 8.72 -24.28 1.86
N ASP A 98 7.94 -25.18 2.46
CA ASP A 98 8.43 -26.09 3.49
C ASP A 98 9.70 -26.81 2.95
N PRO A 99 10.82 -26.82 3.70
CA PRO A 99 10.92 -26.78 5.15
C PRO A 99 11.52 -25.47 5.68
N ALA A 100 10.96 -24.30 5.33
CA ALA A 100 11.34 -23.07 6.01
C ALA A 100 10.83 -23.10 7.46
N PRO A 101 11.69 -22.95 8.49
CA PRO A 101 11.25 -22.86 9.88
C PRO A 101 10.14 -21.81 10.06
N SER A 102 9.22 -22.02 11.00
CA SER A 102 8.04 -21.15 11.21
C SER A 102 8.37 -19.66 11.36
N GLN A 103 9.54 -19.34 11.90
CA GLN A 103 10.10 -17.97 11.99
C GLN A 103 10.30 -17.26 10.64
N PHE A 104 10.39 -18.01 9.53
CA PHE A 104 10.52 -17.47 8.18
C PHE A 104 9.18 -17.40 7.45
N LYS A 105 8.09 -17.97 8.00
CA LYS A 105 6.76 -17.86 7.39
C LYS A 105 6.27 -16.43 7.53
N LYS A 106 5.99 -15.80 6.39
CA LYS A 106 5.41 -14.44 6.32
C LYS A 106 3.90 -14.54 6.06
N PRO A 107 3.03 -14.57 7.09
CA PRO A 107 1.61 -14.82 6.93
C PRO A 107 0.92 -13.77 6.04
N TYR A 108 1.44 -12.55 5.98
CA TYR A 108 0.86 -11.44 5.21
C TYR A 108 1.63 -11.12 3.93
N ALA A 109 2.50 -12.01 3.43
CA ALA A 109 3.34 -11.70 2.26
C ALA A 109 2.51 -11.38 1.01
N ARG A 110 1.45 -12.15 0.74
CA ARG A 110 0.53 -11.90 -0.38
C ARG A 110 -0.18 -10.56 -0.25
N ALA A 111 -0.76 -10.28 0.92
CA ALA A 111 -1.40 -9.00 1.20
C ALA A 111 -0.42 -7.82 1.04
N ALA A 112 0.80 -7.93 1.60
CA ALA A 112 1.82 -6.90 1.49
C ALA A 112 2.19 -6.61 0.02
N VAL A 113 2.39 -7.65 -0.79
CA VAL A 113 2.71 -7.49 -2.22
C VAL A 113 1.55 -6.85 -2.99
N LEU A 114 0.31 -7.22 -2.71
CA LEU A 114 -0.86 -6.60 -3.35
C LEU A 114 -1.03 -5.13 -2.97
N ILE A 115 -0.81 -4.80 -1.70
CA ILE A 115 -0.90 -3.42 -1.20
C ILE A 115 0.22 -2.56 -1.80
N THR A 116 1.45 -3.07 -1.89
CA THR A 116 2.54 -2.33 -2.54
C THR A 116 2.38 -2.27 -4.06
N LEU A 117 1.76 -3.27 -4.71
CA LEU A 117 1.35 -3.17 -6.11
C LEU A 117 0.37 -2.01 -6.33
N PHE A 118 -0.66 -1.92 -5.49
CA PHE A 118 -1.58 -0.79 -5.51
C PHE A 118 -0.84 0.55 -5.39
N HIS A 119 0.14 0.63 -4.48
CA HIS A 119 0.98 1.82 -4.31
C HIS A 119 1.74 2.17 -5.60
N HIS A 120 2.44 1.20 -6.19
CA HIS A 120 3.27 1.46 -7.36
C HIS A 120 2.45 1.81 -8.60
N VAL A 121 1.26 1.22 -8.75
CA VAL A 121 0.34 1.57 -9.83
C VAL A 121 -0.19 3.00 -9.64
N THR A 122 -0.73 3.33 -8.47
CA THR A 122 -1.36 4.64 -8.22
C THR A 122 -0.35 5.79 -8.26
N THR A 123 0.82 5.62 -7.64
CA THR A 123 1.91 6.62 -7.69
C THR A 123 2.57 6.67 -9.06
N GLY A 124 2.71 5.53 -9.74
CA GLY A 124 3.22 5.47 -11.12
C GLY A 124 2.35 6.20 -12.13
N MET A 125 1.02 6.09 -12.01
CA MET A 125 0.07 6.88 -12.82
C MET A 125 0.27 8.39 -12.61
N GLY A 126 0.38 8.83 -11.35
CA GLY A 126 0.66 10.23 -11.03
C GLY A 126 2.01 10.71 -11.56
N ALA A 127 3.05 9.88 -11.37
CA ALA A 127 4.40 10.18 -11.86
C ALA A 127 4.41 10.31 -13.38
N TYR A 128 3.74 9.41 -14.11
CA TYR A 128 3.64 9.46 -15.56
C TYR A 128 2.89 10.70 -16.05
N GLN A 129 1.79 11.07 -15.40
CA GLN A 129 1.02 12.28 -15.74
C GLN A 129 1.86 13.56 -15.64
N HIS A 130 2.77 13.62 -14.67
CA HIS A 130 3.70 14.74 -14.50
C HIS A 130 4.88 14.63 -15.48
N TRP A 131 5.50 13.45 -15.57
CA TRP A 131 6.67 13.15 -16.40
C TRP A 131 6.45 13.40 -17.89
N ARG A 132 5.24 13.13 -18.42
CA ARG A 132 4.92 13.32 -19.85
C ARG A 132 4.93 14.79 -20.30
N LEU A 133 4.98 15.75 -19.38
CA LEU A 133 5.05 17.16 -19.68
C LEU A 133 6.52 17.52 -19.95
N THR A 134 6.81 18.11 -21.11
CA THR A 134 8.18 18.48 -21.50
C THR A 134 8.87 19.41 -20.50
N SER A 135 8.10 20.26 -19.81
CA SER A 135 8.58 21.16 -18.76
C SER A 135 8.97 20.45 -17.46
N HIS A 136 8.55 19.20 -17.26
CA HIS A 136 8.77 18.43 -16.02
C HIS A 136 9.57 17.14 -16.26
N HIS A 137 9.99 16.88 -17.50
CA HIS A 137 10.77 15.70 -17.85
C HIS A 137 12.22 15.88 -17.34
N THR A 138 12.54 15.17 -16.26
CA THR A 138 13.86 15.14 -15.64
C THR A 138 14.28 13.70 -15.36
N VAL A 139 15.59 13.47 -15.15
CA VAL A 139 16.12 12.15 -14.75
C VAL A 139 15.48 11.65 -13.45
N ALA A 140 15.19 12.55 -12.51
CA ALA A 140 14.49 12.19 -11.28
C ALA A 140 13.07 11.65 -11.56
N MET A 141 12.37 12.25 -12.51
CA MET A 141 11.05 11.78 -12.93
C MET A 141 11.12 10.49 -13.76
N ASP A 142 12.19 10.27 -14.54
CA ASP A 142 12.43 8.96 -15.20
C ASP A 142 12.51 7.85 -14.14
N ILE A 143 13.29 8.06 -13.07
CA ILE A 143 13.40 7.10 -11.95
C ILE A 143 12.04 6.86 -11.30
N GLY A 144 11.26 7.92 -11.07
CA GLY A 144 9.91 7.82 -10.50
C GLY A 144 8.95 6.98 -11.35
N VAL A 145 8.97 7.15 -12.67
CA VAL A 145 8.11 6.38 -13.59
C VAL A 145 8.60 4.94 -13.73
N TYR A 146 9.86 4.75 -14.13
CA TYR A 146 10.39 3.42 -14.41
C TYR A 146 10.53 2.57 -13.15
N GLY A 147 10.86 3.17 -12.01
CA GLY A 147 10.88 2.48 -10.72
C GLY A 147 9.52 1.88 -10.37
N ASN A 148 8.44 2.64 -10.55
CA ASN A 148 7.08 2.15 -10.33
C ASN A 148 6.68 1.05 -11.33
N VAL A 149 7.06 1.17 -12.60
CA VAL A 149 6.83 0.13 -13.62
C VAL A 149 7.54 -1.16 -13.23
N VAL A 150 8.83 -1.09 -12.91
CA VAL A 150 9.65 -2.26 -12.53
C VAL A 150 9.07 -2.94 -11.29
N LEU A 151 8.76 -2.19 -10.23
CA LEU A 151 8.20 -2.75 -9.00
C LEU A 151 6.79 -3.31 -9.21
N THR A 152 6.01 -2.76 -10.13
CA THR A 152 4.72 -3.34 -10.53
C THR A 152 4.91 -4.69 -11.21
N LEU A 153 5.83 -4.79 -12.18
CA LEU A 153 6.13 -6.05 -12.86
C LEU A 153 6.69 -7.10 -11.90
N LEU A 154 7.61 -6.72 -11.01
CA LEU A 154 8.16 -7.60 -9.99
C LEU A 154 7.11 -8.06 -8.99
N GLY A 155 6.19 -7.18 -8.58
CA GLY A 155 5.08 -7.55 -7.70
C GLY A 155 4.13 -8.54 -8.35
N VAL A 156 3.77 -8.35 -9.63
CA VAL A 156 2.96 -9.33 -10.39
C VAL A 156 3.70 -10.66 -10.50
N ALA A 157 5.00 -10.64 -10.83
CA ALA A 157 5.82 -11.85 -10.88
C ALA A 157 5.89 -12.55 -9.51
N ALA A 158 6.01 -11.79 -8.42
CA ALA A 158 6.00 -12.33 -7.07
C ALA A 158 4.67 -13.01 -6.73
N LEU A 159 3.53 -12.48 -7.18
CA LEU A 159 2.24 -13.13 -6.98
C LEU A 159 2.07 -14.39 -7.84
N VAL A 160 2.44 -14.33 -9.12
CA VAL A 160 2.18 -15.41 -10.10
C VAL A 160 3.17 -16.57 -9.97
N VAL A 161 4.44 -16.27 -9.71
CA VAL A 161 5.53 -17.27 -9.66
C VAL A 161 5.95 -17.52 -8.22
N GLY A 162 6.23 -16.45 -7.48
CA GLY A 162 6.74 -16.57 -6.11
C GLY A 162 5.72 -17.19 -5.17
N LEU A 163 4.50 -16.65 -5.14
CA LEU A 163 3.44 -16.97 -4.18
C LEU A 163 2.38 -17.91 -4.77
N ARG A 164 2.71 -18.68 -5.80
CA ARG A 164 1.82 -19.70 -6.35
C ARG A 164 1.64 -20.82 -5.31
N ASP A 165 0.39 -21.26 -5.10
CA ASP A 165 0.06 -22.39 -4.21
C ASP A 165 0.54 -23.71 -4.83
N GLY A 166 1.85 -23.93 -4.83
CA GLY A 166 2.51 -25.05 -5.51
C GLY A 166 2.51 -26.37 -4.73
N GLY A 167 1.66 -26.56 -3.72
CA GLY A 167 1.79 -27.68 -2.78
C GLY A 167 0.55 -28.54 -2.52
N GLU A 168 -0.66 -27.99 -2.65
CA GLU A 168 -1.87 -28.70 -2.17
C GLU A 168 -2.44 -29.64 -3.24
N GLY A 169 -2.58 -29.18 -4.49
CA GLY A 169 -3.14 -30.01 -5.57
C GLY A 169 -2.26 -31.19 -6.01
N GLU A 170 -0.94 -31.09 -5.85
CA GLU A 170 -0.01 -32.17 -6.22
C GLU A 170 0.11 -33.23 -5.10
N ARG A 171 0.02 -32.80 -3.83
CA ARG A 171 -0.06 -33.72 -2.67
C ARG A 171 -1.38 -34.48 -2.63
N GLU A 172 -2.52 -33.86 -2.97
CA GLU A 172 -3.81 -34.55 -3.05
C GLU A 172 -3.82 -35.60 -4.18
N ARG A 173 -3.25 -35.27 -5.36
CA ARG A 173 -3.08 -36.23 -6.47
C ARG A 173 -2.14 -37.38 -6.12
N ARG A 174 -1.08 -37.12 -5.35
CA ARG A 174 -0.11 -38.15 -4.94
C ARG A 174 -0.62 -39.00 -3.78
N GLY A 175 -1.49 -38.46 -2.92
CA GLY A 175 -2.22 -39.18 -1.89
C GLY A 175 -3.27 -40.13 -2.47
N LYS A 176 -4.07 -39.69 -3.43
CA LYS A 176 -5.06 -40.54 -4.13
C LYS A 176 -4.44 -41.65 -5.00
N ARG A 177 -3.18 -41.50 -5.43
CA ARG A 177 -2.44 -42.55 -6.16
C ARG A 177 -1.79 -43.61 -5.28
N ARG A 178 -1.78 -43.41 -3.95
CA ARG A 178 -1.17 -44.32 -2.96
C ARG A 178 -2.21 -45.08 -2.14
N VAL A 179 -3.49 -44.98 -2.47
CA VAL A 179 -4.60 -45.77 -1.91
C VAL A 179 -5.10 -46.71 -2.99
#